data_AF-A0A2K3MVN6-F1
#
_entry.id   AF-A0A2K3MVN6-F1
#
_cell.length_a   1.000
_cell.length_b   1.000
_cell.length_c   1.000
_cell.angle_alpha   90.00
_cell.angle_beta   90.00
_cell.angle_gamma   90.00
#
_symmetry.space_group_name_H-M   'P 1'
#
loop_
_entity.id
_entity.type
_entity.pdbx_description
1 polymer ?
#
loop_
_entity_poly.entity_id
_entity_poly.type
_entity_poly.pdbx_seq_one_letter_code
_entity_poly.pdbx_strand_id
1 'polypeptide(L)'
;MGEILFLCGNNKRAVIATLSIPENDIQRFEGISEEEVIASSLKALSIESALDLLKVLRVETHTSETTAFQRLEALIPVFQSRMGALLFLISALLSRGLDLVQSDRDDPSLPLVTAPFGHASQEIVNLLLCGQAVPNVFDGRMDLGGGMFLKGIARNVEVGFLTLLESLNFCKVGQFLKTPKWPIWVVGSESHYTVLFALDPSVQNENELEGRETQIRRAFDAQDQSGGGGFISVEGFHQVIRETNIKLPADKLDNLCSAGFIVWSEFWQVILDLDKSLGGLKDSSGLMGKKVFDLFHFNGIAKSDLNGSQVNVGGETPLQRPRLTKLSVSVPPRWTPEEFMADVQGPSASGASDSAGKDTEVSKPEPVQHAPLVDCIRTRWPRAVCSWSGDPPSIV
;
A
#
# COMPACT_ATOMS: atom_id res chain seq x y z
N MET A 1 -17.94 0.74 -4.23
CA MET A 1 -18.55 -0.48 -4.81
C MET A 1 -18.74 -0.36 -6.32
N GLY A 2 -19.53 0.61 -6.82
CA GLY A 2 -19.82 0.74 -8.26
C GLY A 2 -18.59 0.81 -9.15
N GLU A 3 -17.63 1.70 -8.82
CA GLU A 3 -16.36 1.84 -9.55
C GLU A 3 -15.59 0.51 -9.66
N ILE A 4 -15.49 -0.25 -8.57
CA ILE A 4 -14.83 -1.57 -8.56
C ILE A 4 -15.55 -2.56 -9.49
N LEU A 5 -16.88 -2.60 -9.48
CA LEU A 5 -17.64 -3.51 -10.34
C LEU A 5 -17.49 -3.15 -11.82
N PHE A 6 -17.51 -1.86 -12.16
CA PHE A 6 -17.21 -1.41 -13.53
C PHE A 6 -15.77 -1.73 -13.92
N LEU A 7 -14.81 -1.50 -13.02
CA LEU A 7 -13.40 -1.84 -13.24
C LEU A 7 -13.23 -3.33 -13.57
N CYS A 8 -13.89 -4.22 -12.82
CA CYS A 8 -13.94 -5.66 -13.09
C CYS A 8 -14.51 -5.95 -14.49
N GLY A 9 -15.60 -5.28 -14.86
CA GLY A 9 -16.23 -5.40 -16.18
C GLY A 9 -15.56 -4.60 -17.31
N ASN A 10 -14.27 -4.28 -17.19
CA ASN A 10 -13.49 -3.49 -18.16
C ASN A 10 -14.13 -2.13 -18.50
N ASN A 11 -14.75 -1.48 -17.52
CA ASN A 11 -15.49 -0.22 -17.63
C ASN A 11 -16.63 -0.25 -18.65
N LYS A 12 -17.19 -1.44 -18.95
CA LYS A 12 -18.32 -1.60 -19.88
C LYS A 12 -19.59 -2.08 -19.20
N ARG A 13 -19.46 -2.79 -18.09
CA ARG A 13 -20.59 -3.35 -17.35
C ARG A 13 -20.26 -3.54 -15.88
N ALA A 14 -21.28 -3.55 -15.06
CA ALA A 14 -21.25 -4.04 -13.69
C ALA A 14 -22.36 -5.08 -13.52
N VAL A 15 -22.06 -6.13 -12.77
CA VAL A 15 -23.03 -7.15 -12.36
C VAL A 15 -23.26 -7.00 -10.87
N ILE A 16 -24.51 -6.91 -10.46
CA ILE A 16 -24.92 -6.76 -9.06
C ILE A 16 -25.66 -8.04 -8.66
N ALA A 17 -25.10 -8.76 -7.70
CA ALA A 17 -25.71 -9.92 -7.08
C ALA A 17 -26.46 -9.52 -5.80
N THR A 18 -27.68 -10.01 -5.66
CA THR A 18 -28.55 -9.78 -4.49
C THR A 18 -29.29 -11.07 -4.13
N LEU A 19 -30.08 -11.04 -3.06
CA LEU A 19 -30.91 -12.15 -2.61
C LEU A 19 -32.38 -11.80 -2.80
N SER A 20 -33.19 -12.81 -3.11
CA SER A 20 -34.64 -12.70 -3.13
C SER A 20 -35.13 -12.54 -1.70
N ILE A 21 -35.69 -11.37 -1.39
CA ILE A 21 -36.35 -11.13 -0.11
C ILE A 21 -37.80 -11.57 -0.29
N PRO A 22 -38.32 -12.51 0.53
CA PRO A 22 -39.73 -12.92 0.43
C PRO A 22 -40.65 -11.70 0.62
N GLU A 23 -41.44 -11.35 -0.40
CA GLU A 23 -42.33 -10.18 -0.40
C GLU A 23 -43.40 -10.21 0.71
N ASN A 24 -43.70 -11.41 1.27
CA ASN A 24 -44.71 -11.60 2.31
C ASN A 24 -44.39 -10.94 3.67
N ASP A 25 -43.14 -10.53 3.93
CA ASP A 25 -42.75 -9.85 5.18
C ASP A 25 -42.79 -8.31 5.06
N ILE A 26 -42.72 -7.75 3.86
CA ILE A 26 -42.69 -6.30 3.63
C ILE A 26 -44.07 -5.67 3.92
N GLN A 27 -45.17 -6.43 3.76
CA GLN A 27 -46.53 -5.95 3.96
C GLN A 27 -47.06 -6.11 5.41
N ARG A 28 -46.29 -6.67 6.35
CA ARG A 28 -46.79 -7.03 7.69
C ARG A 28 -46.42 -6.09 8.84
N PHE A 29 -45.64 -5.04 8.60
CA PHE A 29 -45.13 -4.20 9.69
C PHE A 29 -45.30 -2.71 9.40
N GLU A 30 -46.50 -2.18 9.69
CA GLU A 30 -46.69 -0.73 9.81
C GLU A 30 -45.80 -0.21 10.96
N GLY A 31 -44.77 0.59 10.63
CA GLY A 31 -43.92 1.30 11.59
C GLY A 31 -42.47 0.83 11.73
N ILE A 32 -42.03 -0.20 10.99
CA ILE A 32 -40.63 -0.68 10.97
C ILE A 32 -39.93 -0.13 9.70
N SER A 33 -38.67 0.29 9.80
CA SER A 33 -37.94 0.78 8.62
C SER A 33 -37.69 -0.36 7.62
N GLU A 34 -37.68 -0.05 6.31
CA GLU A 34 -37.38 -1.06 5.27
C GLU A 34 -36.05 -1.78 5.54
N GLU A 35 -35.07 -1.08 6.11
CA GLU A 35 -33.77 -1.63 6.51
C GLU A 35 -33.89 -2.71 7.60
N GLU A 36 -34.73 -2.49 8.61
CA GLU A 36 -34.98 -3.45 9.69
C GLU A 36 -35.70 -4.69 9.18
N VAL A 37 -36.66 -4.52 8.24
CA VAL A 37 -37.35 -5.64 7.60
C VAL A 37 -36.36 -6.47 6.79
N ILE A 38 -35.55 -5.84 5.93
CA ILE A 38 -34.52 -6.52 5.12
C ILE A 38 -33.52 -7.27 6.03
N ALA A 39 -33.02 -6.61 7.07
CA ALA A 39 -32.10 -7.22 8.02
C ALA A 39 -32.72 -8.42 8.75
N SER A 40 -34.01 -8.36 9.10
CA SER A 40 -34.73 -9.45 9.76
C SER A 40 -34.93 -10.66 8.83
N SER A 41 -35.36 -10.45 7.58
CA SER A 41 -35.54 -11.52 6.60
C SER A 41 -34.20 -12.17 6.22
N LEU A 42 -33.12 -11.39 6.10
CA LEU A 42 -31.77 -11.90 5.82
C LEU A 42 -31.16 -12.67 7.01
N LYS A 43 -31.56 -12.35 8.26
CA LYS A 43 -31.20 -13.14 9.43
C LYS A 43 -31.91 -14.50 9.45
N ALA A 44 -33.17 -14.56 9.00
CA ALA A 44 -33.97 -15.79 8.98
C ALA A 44 -33.63 -16.75 7.81
N LEU A 45 -33.01 -16.25 6.74
CA LEU A 45 -32.57 -17.04 5.58
C LEU A 45 -31.49 -18.06 5.96
N SER A 46 -31.82 -19.35 6.07
CA SER A 46 -30.82 -20.43 6.23
C SER A 46 -30.25 -20.82 4.87
N ILE A 47 -28.93 -20.78 4.73
CA ILE A 47 -28.19 -21.22 3.54
C ILE A 47 -27.17 -22.25 4.00
N GLU A 48 -27.47 -23.53 3.79
CA GLU A 48 -26.63 -24.65 4.24
C GLU A 48 -25.83 -25.26 3.08
N SER A 49 -26.22 -24.96 1.83
CA SER A 49 -25.57 -25.47 0.63
C SER A 49 -25.51 -24.42 -0.49
N ALA A 50 -24.62 -24.66 -1.46
CA ALA A 50 -24.57 -23.85 -2.69
C ALA A 50 -25.88 -23.91 -3.49
N LEU A 51 -26.61 -25.04 -3.44
CA LEU A 51 -27.91 -25.17 -4.08
C LEU A 51 -28.96 -24.26 -3.44
N ASP A 52 -28.90 -24.05 -2.13
CA ASP A 52 -29.83 -23.15 -1.45
C ASP A 52 -29.55 -21.70 -1.81
N LEU A 53 -28.27 -21.32 -1.88
CA LEU A 53 -27.87 -19.99 -2.35
C LEU A 53 -28.38 -19.73 -3.78
N LEU A 54 -28.22 -20.70 -4.69
CA LEU A 54 -28.66 -20.56 -6.09
C LEU A 54 -30.17 -20.33 -6.22
N LYS A 55 -31.01 -20.90 -5.35
CA LYS A 55 -32.47 -20.69 -5.39
C LYS A 55 -32.84 -19.23 -5.13
N VAL A 56 -32.11 -18.55 -4.25
CA VAL A 56 -32.43 -17.20 -3.79
C VAL A 56 -31.58 -16.11 -4.44
N LEU A 57 -30.43 -16.45 -5.03
CA LEU A 57 -29.54 -15.50 -5.70
C LEU A 57 -30.25 -14.86 -6.91
N ARG A 58 -30.12 -13.54 -7.02
CA ARG A 58 -30.58 -12.74 -8.16
C ARG A 58 -29.43 -11.90 -8.67
N VAL A 59 -29.38 -11.70 -9.97
CA VAL A 59 -28.26 -11.05 -10.65
C VAL A 59 -28.80 -10.06 -11.68
N GLU A 60 -28.33 -8.83 -11.61
CA GLU A 60 -28.68 -7.76 -12.54
C GLU A 60 -27.41 -7.25 -13.22
N THR A 61 -27.47 -6.98 -14.53
CA THR A 61 -26.34 -6.42 -15.29
C THR A 61 -26.67 -5.00 -15.70
N HIS A 62 -25.75 -4.08 -15.42
CA HIS A 62 -25.87 -2.67 -15.75
C HIS A 62 -24.72 -2.27 -16.67
N THR A 63 -25.02 -1.49 -17.71
CA THR A 63 -24.02 -0.88 -18.60
C THR A 63 -23.85 0.63 -18.36
N SER A 64 -24.71 1.22 -17.53
CA SER A 64 -24.66 2.64 -17.15
C SER A 64 -24.30 2.77 -15.67
N GLU A 65 -23.25 3.54 -15.39
CA GLU A 65 -22.77 3.82 -14.03
C GLU A 65 -23.85 4.44 -13.14
N THR A 66 -24.65 5.37 -13.69
CA THR A 66 -25.74 6.01 -12.94
C THR A 66 -26.79 5.02 -12.47
N THR A 67 -27.24 4.12 -13.36
CA THR A 67 -28.25 3.11 -13.00
C THR A 67 -27.71 2.09 -12.01
N ALA A 68 -26.44 1.69 -12.16
CA ALA A 68 -25.79 0.79 -11.23
C ALA A 68 -25.60 1.44 -9.85
N PHE A 69 -25.24 2.73 -9.81
CA PHE A 69 -25.08 3.49 -8.58
C PHE A 69 -26.40 3.56 -7.81
N GLN A 70 -27.50 3.97 -8.46
CA GLN A 70 -28.83 4.01 -7.85
C GLN A 70 -29.26 2.64 -7.31
N ARG A 71 -28.95 1.58 -8.07
CA ARG A 71 -29.27 0.21 -7.66
C ARG A 71 -28.45 -0.23 -6.45
N LEU A 72 -27.15 0.07 -6.43
CA LEU A 72 -26.27 -0.23 -5.30
C LEU A 72 -26.68 0.54 -4.04
N GLU A 73 -27.06 1.81 -4.19
CA GLU A 73 -27.56 2.65 -3.09
C GLU A 73 -28.81 2.04 -2.45
N ALA A 74 -29.79 1.63 -3.28
CA ALA A 74 -30.99 0.93 -2.82
C ALA A 74 -30.69 -0.44 -2.16
N LEU A 75 -29.54 -1.06 -2.47
CA LEU A 75 -29.14 -2.35 -1.94
C LEU A 75 -28.11 -2.27 -0.80
N ILE A 76 -27.76 -1.07 -0.31
CA ILE A 76 -26.84 -0.90 0.83
C ILE A 76 -27.24 -1.79 2.03
N PRO A 77 -28.51 -1.88 2.46
CA PRO A 77 -28.89 -2.75 3.58
C PRO A 77 -28.57 -4.23 3.34
N VAL A 78 -28.68 -4.69 2.09
CA VAL A 78 -28.33 -6.07 1.71
C VAL A 78 -26.82 -6.28 1.77
N PHE A 79 -26.02 -5.31 1.31
CA PHE A 79 -24.55 -5.37 1.38
C PHE A 79 -23.99 -5.16 2.79
N GLN A 80 -24.76 -4.57 3.71
CA GLN A 80 -24.42 -4.49 5.14
C GLN A 80 -24.84 -5.74 5.92
N SER A 81 -25.59 -6.64 5.31
CA SER A 81 -25.97 -7.91 5.93
C SER A 81 -24.77 -8.87 6.05
N ARG A 82 -24.94 -9.97 6.79
CA ARG A 82 -23.95 -11.05 6.90
C ARG A 82 -23.52 -11.65 5.56
N MET A 83 -24.34 -11.52 4.51
CA MET A 83 -24.06 -12.04 3.17
C MET A 83 -23.38 -11.02 2.26
N GLY A 84 -23.24 -9.77 2.70
CA GLY A 84 -22.82 -8.65 1.85
C GLY A 84 -21.45 -8.84 1.20
N ALA A 85 -20.45 -9.31 1.95
CA ALA A 85 -19.12 -9.58 1.40
C ALA A 85 -19.15 -10.67 0.31
N LEU A 86 -19.92 -11.74 0.53
CA LEU A 86 -20.10 -12.81 -0.46
C LEU A 86 -20.82 -12.30 -1.72
N LEU A 87 -21.91 -11.54 -1.55
CA LEU A 87 -22.64 -10.94 -2.66
C LEU A 87 -21.78 -9.97 -3.46
N PHE A 88 -20.96 -9.18 -2.78
CA PHE A 88 -20.03 -8.26 -3.44
C PHE A 88 -18.94 -9.01 -4.21
N LEU A 89 -18.41 -10.10 -3.66
CA LEU A 89 -17.47 -10.98 -4.37
C LEU A 89 -18.10 -11.61 -5.62
N ILE A 90 -19.31 -12.16 -5.51
CA ILE A 90 -20.05 -12.73 -6.64
C ILE A 90 -20.28 -11.64 -7.71
N SER A 91 -20.66 -10.44 -7.29
CA SER A 91 -20.83 -9.27 -8.17
C SER A 91 -19.56 -8.97 -8.96
N ALA A 92 -18.40 -8.91 -8.30
CA ALA A 92 -17.11 -8.66 -8.94
C ALA A 92 -16.71 -9.77 -9.92
N LEU A 93 -16.84 -11.04 -9.52
CA LEU A 93 -16.53 -12.21 -10.34
C LEU A 93 -17.39 -12.25 -11.61
N LEU A 94 -18.70 -12.00 -11.50
CA LEU A 94 -19.60 -11.99 -12.64
C LEU A 94 -19.40 -10.74 -13.52
N SER A 95 -19.04 -9.59 -12.93
CA SER A 95 -18.69 -8.38 -13.68
C SER A 95 -17.51 -8.65 -14.62
N ARG A 96 -16.44 -9.24 -14.07
CA ARG A 96 -15.27 -9.70 -14.85
C ARG A 96 -15.62 -10.79 -15.84
N GLY A 97 -16.49 -11.72 -15.45
CA GLY A 97 -16.85 -12.91 -16.23
C GLY A 97 -15.93 -14.08 -15.89
N LEU A 98 -16.52 -15.25 -15.64
CA LEU A 98 -15.81 -16.40 -15.08
C LEU A 98 -14.68 -16.91 -15.98
N ASP A 99 -14.88 -16.93 -17.31
CA ASP A 99 -13.83 -17.34 -18.25
C ASP A 99 -12.63 -16.38 -18.20
N LEU A 100 -12.89 -15.07 -18.09
CA LEU A 100 -11.85 -14.06 -17.96
C LEU A 100 -11.13 -14.18 -16.62
N VAL A 101 -11.87 -14.44 -15.54
CA VAL A 101 -11.28 -14.76 -14.22
C VAL A 101 -10.33 -15.94 -14.36
N GLN A 102 -10.72 -17.05 -15.00
CA GLN A 102 -9.80 -18.19 -15.19
C GLN A 102 -8.60 -17.83 -16.06
N SER A 103 -8.79 -17.01 -17.10
CA SER A 103 -7.70 -16.57 -17.97
C SER A 103 -6.72 -15.61 -17.31
N ASP A 104 -7.14 -14.87 -16.28
CA ASP A 104 -6.30 -13.93 -15.53
C ASP A 104 -5.28 -14.69 -14.66
N ARG A 105 -5.59 -15.92 -14.26
CA ARG A 105 -4.81 -16.72 -13.31
C ARG A 105 -3.61 -17.37 -13.98
N ASP A 106 -2.58 -17.63 -13.18
CA ASP A 106 -1.44 -18.45 -13.62
C ASP A 106 -1.73 -19.95 -13.38
N ASP A 107 -2.42 -20.30 -12.27
CA ASP A 107 -2.93 -21.64 -12.00
C ASP A 107 -4.45 -21.60 -11.67
N PRO A 108 -5.33 -21.94 -12.62
CA PRO A 108 -6.77 -21.94 -12.40
C PRO A 108 -7.28 -23.11 -11.54
N SER A 109 -6.43 -24.09 -11.23
CA SER A 109 -6.83 -25.27 -10.43
C SER A 109 -6.97 -24.96 -8.93
N LEU A 110 -6.29 -23.91 -8.45
CA LEU A 110 -6.35 -23.50 -7.05
C LEU A 110 -7.69 -22.85 -6.71
N PRO A 111 -8.20 -22.99 -5.48
CA PRO A 111 -9.45 -22.33 -5.08
C PRO A 111 -9.22 -20.83 -4.83
N LEU A 112 -10.22 -20.00 -5.18
CA LEU A 112 -10.18 -18.55 -4.93
C LEU A 112 -10.40 -18.20 -3.44
N VAL A 113 -11.15 -19.03 -2.71
CA VAL A 113 -11.36 -18.93 -1.26
C VAL A 113 -10.78 -20.18 -0.63
N THR A 114 -9.80 -20.02 0.27
CA THR A 114 -9.06 -21.14 0.82
C THR A 114 -9.76 -21.71 2.07
N ALA A 115 -9.89 -23.02 2.11
CA ALA A 115 -10.37 -23.76 3.27
C ALA A 115 -9.26 -23.94 4.31
N PRO A 116 -9.58 -24.14 5.60
CA PRO A 116 -10.93 -24.18 6.19
C PRO A 116 -11.45 -22.81 6.64
N PHE A 117 -10.59 -21.80 6.69
CA PHE A 117 -10.90 -20.52 7.36
C PHE A 117 -11.53 -19.47 6.44
N GLY A 118 -11.65 -19.74 5.14
CA GLY A 118 -12.31 -18.85 4.19
C GLY A 118 -11.47 -17.64 3.79
N HIS A 119 -10.15 -17.75 3.77
CA HIS A 119 -9.29 -16.63 3.38
C HIS A 119 -9.41 -16.34 1.89
N ALA A 120 -9.43 -15.07 1.54
CA ALA A 120 -9.38 -14.63 0.15
C ALA A 120 -7.99 -14.90 -0.42
N SER A 121 -7.92 -15.52 -1.60
CA SER A 121 -6.71 -15.59 -2.41
C SER A 121 -6.27 -14.20 -2.88
N GLN A 122 -5.01 -14.07 -3.29
CA GLN A 122 -4.49 -12.82 -3.84
C GLN A 122 -5.23 -12.44 -5.14
N GLU A 123 -5.72 -13.41 -5.92
CA GLU A 123 -6.55 -13.15 -7.09
C GLU A 123 -7.85 -12.41 -6.76
N ILE A 124 -8.51 -12.76 -5.64
CA ILE A 124 -9.70 -12.02 -5.18
C ILE A 124 -9.32 -10.60 -4.81
N VAL A 125 -8.23 -10.42 -4.05
CA VAL A 125 -7.77 -9.10 -3.63
C VAL A 125 -7.47 -8.23 -4.85
N ASN A 126 -6.71 -8.75 -5.80
CA ASN A 126 -6.35 -8.04 -7.03
C ASN A 126 -7.56 -7.78 -7.94
N LEU A 127 -8.53 -8.70 -8.00
CA LEU A 127 -9.79 -8.45 -8.71
C LEU A 127 -10.48 -7.20 -8.17
N LEU A 128 -10.54 -7.03 -6.85
CA LEU A 128 -11.17 -5.87 -6.23
C LEU A 128 -10.34 -4.57 -6.36
N LEU A 129 -9.01 -4.68 -6.43
CA LEU A 129 -8.12 -3.51 -6.53
C LEU A 129 -7.92 -3.00 -7.95
N CYS A 130 -7.79 -3.90 -8.94
CA CYS A 130 -7.42 -3.55 -10.32
C CYS A 130 -8.40 -4.06 -11.39
N GLY A 131 -9.42 -4.82 -11.00
CA GLY A 131 -10.42 -5.41 -11.90
C GLY A 131 -9.98 -6.69 -12.60
N GLN A 132 -8.83 -7.28 -12.23
CA GLN A 132 -8.31 -8.51 -12.83
C GLN A 132 -7.87 -9.49 -11.75
N ALA A 133 -8.20 -10.77 -11.94
CA ALA A 133 -7.89 -11.84 -10.98
C ALA A 133 -6.45 -12.37 -11.15
N VAL A 134 -5.48 -11.48 -11.33
CA VAL A 134 -4.06 -11.83 -11.45
C VAL A 134 -3.49 -12.22 -10.08
N PRO A 135 -2.61 -13.24 -9.98
CA PRO A 135 -2.19 -13.77 -8.67
C PRO A 135 -1.05 -12.98 -8.03
N ASN A 136 -0.30 -12.17 -8.79
CA ASN A 136 0.91 -11.52 -8.28
C ASN A 136 0.72 -10.02 -8.05
N VAL A 137 1.53 -9.48 -7.13
CA VAL A 137 1.50 -8.07 -6.69
C VAL A 137 2.62 -7.22 -7.31
N PHE A 138 3.47 -7.78 -8.16
CA PHE A 138 4.48 -7.02 -8.92
C PHE A 138 3.86 -6.34 -10.16
N ASP A 139 4.59 -5.39 -10.75
CA ASP A 139 4.13 -4.69 -11.96
C ASP A 139 4.33 -5.52 -13.23
N GLY A 140 3.35 -5.48 -14.13
CA GLY A 140 3.44 -6.04 -15.47
C GLY A 140 3.46 -7.57 -15.49
N ARG A 141 4.42 -8.13 -16.24
CA ARG A 141 4.62 -9.56 -16.38
C ARG A 141 6.08 -9.89 -16.11
N MET A 142 6.32 -11.03 -15.47
CA MET A 142 7.65 -11.54 -15.23
C MET A 142 7.93 -12.70 -16.19
N ASP A 143 8.95 -12.55 -17.03
CA ASP A 143 9.43 -13.60 -17.93
C ASP A 143 10.34 -14.56 -17.14
N LEU A 144 9.97 -15.84 -17.11
CA LEU A 144 10.77 -16.90 -16.47
C LEU A 144 11.64 -17.66 -17.49
N GLY A 145 11.62 -17.24 -18.76
CA GLY A 145 12.23 -17.95 -19.88
C GLY A 145 11.32 -19.04 -20.45
N GLY A 146 11.68 -19.56 -21.63
CA GLY A 146 10.96 -20.67 -22.26
C GLY A 146 9.49 -20.36 -22.65
N GLY A 147 9.13 -19.08 -22.76
CA GLY A 147 7.76 -18.64 -23.05
C GLY A 147 6.82 -18.67 -21.84
N MET A 148 7.34 -18.89 -20.62
CA MET A 148 6.58 -18.85 -19.38
C MET A 148 6.58 -17.44 -18.78
N PHE A 149 5.38 -16.93 -18.48
CA PHE A 149 5.22 -15.62 -17.87
C PHE A 149 4.33 -15.71 -16.64
N LEU A 150 4.71 -15.03 -15.57
CA LEU A 150 3.84 -14.78 -14.42
C LEU A 150 3.12 -13.44 -14.60
N LYS A 151 1.83 -13.40 -14.27
CA LYS A 151 0.98 -12.22 -14.46
C LYS A 151 0.91 -11.39 -13.17
N GLY A 152 1.27 -10.12 -13.27
CA GLY A 152 1.14 -9.13 -12.21
C GLY A 152 0.14 -8.02 -12.57
N ILE A 153 0.27 -6.89 -11.89
CA ILE A 153 -0.63 -5.74 -12.01
C ILE A 153 -0.31 -4.95 -13.28
N ALA A 154 -1.29 -4.71 -14.13
CA ALA A 154 -1.05 -4.11 -15.45
C ALA A 154 -0.97 -2.58 -15.46
N ARG A 155 -1.50 -1.91 -14.42
CA ARG A 155 -1.67 -0.45 -14.36
C ARG A 155 -1.89 0.04 -12.93
N ASN A 156 -1.67 1.34 -12.70
CA ASN A 156 -2.00 1.99 -11.43
C ASN A 156 -3.46 1.75 -11.02
N VAL A 157 -3.67 1.66 -9.71
CA VAL A 157 -4.98 1.40 -9.08
C VAL A 157 -5.52 2.63 -8.35
N GLU A 158 -6.81 2.62 -8.03
CA GLU A 158 -7.43 3.70 -7.25
C GLU A 158 -7.09 3.60 -5.76
N VAL A 159 -7.11 2.38 -5.23
CA VAL A 159 -6.73 2.01 -3.86
C VAL A 159 -5.57 1.05 -3.92
N GLY A 160 -4.50 1.34 -3.19
CA GLY A 160 -3.26 0.60 -3.21
C GLY A 160 -3.27 -0.65 -2.34
N PHE A 161 -2.14 -1.35 -2.34
CA PHE A 161 -1.91 -2.51 -1.51
C PHE A 161 -0.50 -2.52 -0.96
N LEU A 162 -0.38 -2.85 0.32
CA LEU A 162 0.88 -3.12 1.01
C LEU A 162 0.74 -4.43 1.77
N THR A 163 1.83 -5.15 1.98
CA THR A 163 1.78 -6.38 2.76
C THR A 163 3.02 -6.57 3.61
N LEU A 164 2.83 -7.14 4.80
CA LEU A 164 3.92 -7.53 5.68
C LEU A 164 4.85 -8.55 4.99
N LEU A 165 4.32 -9.38 4.09
CA LEU A 165 5.10 -10.37 3.34
C LEU A 165 6.22 -9.74 2.51
N GLU A 166 6.05 -8.49 2.06
CA GLU A 166 7.10 -7.77 1.36
C GLU A 166 8.24 -7.38 2.29
N SER A 167 7.94 -6.84 3.48
CA SER A 167 8.98 -6.51 4.47
C SER A 167 9.76 -7.75 4.95
N LEU A 168 9.14 -8.93 4.86
CA LEU A 168 9.75 -10.22 5.17
C LEU A 168 10.45 -10.85 3.95
N ASN A 169 10.53 -10.13 2.82
CA ASN A 169 11.15 -10.56 1.56
C ASN A 169 10.52 -11.80 0.90
N PHE A 170 9.26 -12.13 1.20
CA PHE A 170 8.53 -13.22 0.54
C PHE A 170 7.97 -12.83 -0.83
N CYS A 171 7.72 -11.54 -1.06
CA CYS A 171 7.28 -11.01 -2.35
C CYS A 171 7.79 -9.59 -2.56
N LYS A 172 7.61 -9.06 -3.78
CA LYS A 172 7.90 -7.67 -4.10
C LYS A 172 6.63 -7.02 -4.64
N VAL A 173 6.12 -6.01 -3.93
CA VAL A 173 4.94 -5.27 -4.37
C VAL A 173 5.39 -4.19 -5.36
N GLY A 174 4.70 -4.15 -6.50
CA GLY A 174 4.96 -3.23 -7.60
C GLY A 174 4.54 -1.79 -7.30
N GLN A 175 5.06 -0.86 -8.09
CA GLN A 175 4.74 0.56 -7.98
C GLN A 175 3.28 0.84 -8.26
N PHE A 176 2.63 0.07 -9.14
CA PHE A 176 1.21 0.28 -9.44
C PHE A 176 0.31 0.14 -8.23
N LEU A 177 0.65 -0.74 -7.27
CA LEU A 177 -0.06 -0.90 -6.00
C LEU A 177 0.44 0.03 -4.89
N LYS A 178 1.72 0.42 -4.93
CA LYS A 178 2.33 1.32 -3.94
C LYS A 178 2.00 2.79 -4.14
N THR A 179 1.72 3.19 -5.38
CA THR A 179 1.39 4.57 -5.78
C THR A 179 -0.03 4.65 -6.36
N PRO A 180 -1.06 4.37 -5.54
CA PRO A 180 -2.45 4.49 -5.96
C PRO A 180 -2.85 5.94 -6.25
N LYS A 181 -3.93 6.13 -6.99
CA LYS A 181 -4.53 7.46 -7.24
C LYS A 181 -4.92 8.16 -5.94
N TRP A 182 -5.57 7.45 -5.04
CA TRP A 182 -5.93 7.96 -3.71
C TRP A 182 -4.96 7.41 -2.68
N PRO A 183 -4.52 8.19 -1.68
CA PRO A 183 -3.59 7.74 -0.64
C PRO A 183 -4.31 6.82 0.35
N ILE A 184 -4.81 5.68 -0.13
CA ILE A 184 -5.54 4.65 0.59
C ILE A 184 -4.91 3.32 0.18
N TRP A 185 -4.54 2.50 1.15
CA TRP A 185 -3.94 1.20 0.95
C TRP A 185 -4.66 0.16 1.80
N VAL A 186 -4.99 -0.97 1.17
CA VAL A 186 -5.27 -2.20 1.92
C VAL A 186 -3.93 -2.76 2.40
N VAL A 187 -3.81 -3.04 3.69
CA VAL A 187 -2.61 -3.62 4.29
C VAL A 187 -2.89 -5.04 4.71
N GLY A 188 -2.24 -6.01 4.05
CA GLY A 188 -2.40 -7.44 4.32
C GLY A 188 -1.29 -8.02 5.20
N SER A 189 -1.67 -8.74 6.25
CA SER A 189 -0.82 -9.68 6.97
C SER A 189 -1.11 -11.13 6.52
N GLU A 190 -0.61 -12.12 7.24
CA GLU A 190 -0.87 -13.54 6.95
C GLU A 190 -2.36 -13.89 7.05
N SER A 191 -3.08 -13.28 7.99
CA SER A 191 -4.44 -13.70 8.35
C SER A 191 -5.47 -12.57 8.34
N HIS A 192 -5.04 -11.31 8.22
CA HIS A 192 -5.89 -10.15 8.41
C HIS A 192 -5.60 -9.01 7.44
N TYR A 193 -6.65 -8.25 7.10
CA TYR A 193 -6.55 -7.05 6.26
C TYR A 193 -7.01 -5.83 7.05
N THR A 194 -6.24 -4.75 6.92
CA THR A 194 -6.53 -3.44 7.53
C THR A 194 -6.45 -2.34 6.47
N VAL A 195 -6.83 -1.12 6.82
CA VAL A 195 -6.76 0.03 5.91
C VAL A 195 -5.78 1.06 6.45
N LEU A 196 -4.90 1.54 5.60
CA LEU A 196 -4.00 2.67 5.86
C LEU A 196 -4.34 3.79 4.88
N PHE A 197 -4.45 5.03 5.33
CA PHE A 197 -4.75 6.15 4.44
C PHE A 197 -4.17 7.46 4.92
N ALA A 198 -4.06 8.44 4.01
CA ALA A 198 -3.78 9.83 4.32
C ALA A 198 -4.95 10.70 3.86
N LEU A 199 -5.06 11.91 4.43
CA LEU A 199 -6.08 12.88 3.99
C LEU A 199 -5.60 13.75 2.83
N ASP A 200 -4.28 13.92 2.69
CA ASP A 200 -3.66 14.70 1.63
C ASP A 200 -3.02 13.77 0.58
N PRO A 201 -3.47 13.78 -0.69
CA PRO A 201 -2.82 13.04 -1.77
C PRO A 201 -1.34 13.40 -1.98
N SER A 202 -0.91 14.60 -1.56
CA SER A 202 0.46 15.08 -1.75
C SER A 202 1.52 14.23 -1.04
N VAL A 203 1.14 13.41 -0.04
CA VAL A 203 2.06 12.48 0.65
C VAL A 203 2.72 11.48 -0.31
N GLN A 204 2.07 11.24 -1.47
CA GLN A 204 2.58 10.34 -2.49
C GLN A 204 3.57 10.99 -3.44
N ASN A 205 3.60 12.33 -3.51
CA ASN A 205 4.46 13.08 -4.42
C ASN A 205 5.92 12.79 -4.09
N GLU A 206 6.73 12.57 -5.12
CA GLU A 206 8.18 12.68 -4.96
C GLU A 206 8.52 14.15 -4.65
N ASN A 207 9.41 14.37 -3.69
CA ASN A 207 9.90 15.73 -3.48
C ASN A 207 10.91 16.07 -4.60
N GLU A 208 11.17 17.36 -4.81
CA GLU A 208 12.12 17.82 -5.84
C GLU A 208 13.51 17.16 -5.70
N LEU A 209 13.93 16.85 -4.47
CA LEU A 209 15.23 16.22 -4.20
C LEU A 209 15.28 14.77 -4.69
N GLU A 210 14.26 13.97 -4.41
CA GLU A 210 14.14 12.57 -4.85
C GLU A 210 14.09 12.49 -6.38
N GLY A 211 13.31 13.38 -7.01
CA GLY A 211 13.24 13.46 -8.47
C GLY A 211 14.59 13.85 -9.07
N ARG A 212 15.27 14.84 -8.48
CA ARG A 212 16.60 15.29 -8.92
C ARG A 212 17.67 14.23 -8.71
N GLU A 213 17.66 13.54 -7.57
CA GLU A 213 18.54 12.39 -7.30
C GLU A 213 18.35 11.31 -8.35
N THR A 214 17.10 10.92 -8.62
CA THR A 214 16.79 9.89 -9.61
C THR A 214 17.29 10.28 -11.01
N GLN A 215 17.12 11.55 -11.39
CA GLN A 215 17.63 12.07 -12.66
C GLN A 215 19.17 11.99 -12.74
N ILE A 216 19.87 12.46 -11.72
CA ILE A 216 21.34 12.49 -11.69
C ILE A 216 21.90 11.07 -11.60
N ARG A 217 21.28 10.21 -10.79
CA ARG A 217 21.62 8.79 -10.66
C ARG A 217 21.50 8.08 -11.99
N ARG A 218 20.37 8.25 -12.69
CA ARG A 218 20.16 7.62 -13.99
C ARG A 218 21.20 8.04 -15.02
N ALA A 219 21.57 9.32 -15.05
CA ALA A 219 22.62 9.80 -15.94
C ALA A 219 23.98 9.21 -15.57
N PHE A 220 24.28 9.11 -14.28
CA PHE A 220 25.52 8.50 -13.78
C PHE A 220 25.60 7.01 -14.14
N ASP A 221 24.55 6.23 -13.83
CA ASP A 221 24.49 4.79 -14.10
C ASP A 221 24.54 4.49 -15.62
N ALA A 222 24.02 5.38 -16.46
CA ALA A 222 24.14 5.25 -17.92
C ALA A 222 25.59 5.37 -18.43
N GLN A 223 26.48 5.99 -17.64
CA GLN A 223 27.92 6.07 -17.91
C GLN A 223 28.73 5.02 -17.14
N ASP A 224 28.09 4.24 -16.26
CA ASP A 224 28.75 3.19 -15.48
C ASP A 224 28.96 1.93 -16.34
N GLN A 225 30.19 1.77 -16.83
CA GLN A 225 30.62 0.59 -17.58
C GLN A 225 31.06 -0.59 -16.68
N SER A 226 31.09 -0.40 -15.37
CA SER A 226 31.56 -1.40 -14.41
C SER A 226 30.49 -2.44 -14.03
N GLY A 227 29.25 -2.25 -14.49
CA GLY A 227 28.13 -3.15 -14.17
C GLY A 227 27.52 -2.91 -12.79
N GLY A 228 27.60 -1.68 -12.27
CA GLY A 228 27.02 -1.27 -10.98
C GLY A 228 28.04 -1.07 -9.85
N GLY A 229 29.34 -0.90 -10.18
CA GLY A 229 30.40 -0.61 -9.22
C GLY A 229 30.35 0.79 -8.62
N GLY A 230 29.50 1.68 -9.14
CA GLY A 230 29.24 2.99 -8.54
C GLY A 230 30.31 4.05 -8.83
N PHE A 231 31.08 3.88 -9.90
CA PHE A 231 32.05 4.87 -10.38
C PHE A 231 32.05 4.99 -11.92
N ILE A 232 32.45 6.14 -12.42
CA ILE A 232 32.52 6.46 -13.87
C ILE A 232 33.84 7.11 -14.25
N SER A 233 34.17 7.12 -15.54
CA SER A 233 35.35 7.85 -16.04
C SER A 233 35.14 9.37 -16.00
N VAL A 234 36.23 10.14 -16.05
CA VAL A 234 36.17 11.61 -16.17
C VAL A 234 35.39 12.05 -17.42
N GLU A 235 35.53 11.32 -18.53
CA GLU A 235 34.77 11.58 -19.75
C GLU A 235 33.26 11.37 -19.55
N GLY A 236 32.87 10.24 -18.95
CA GLY A 236 31.48 9.96 -18.59
C GLY A 236 30.92 11.02 -17.63
N PHE A 237 31.73 11.48 -16.68
CA PHE A 237 31.33 12.52 -15.74
C PHE A 237 30.99 13.86 -16.40
N HIS A 238 31.79 14.31 -17.38
CA HIS A 238 31.46 15.50 -18.15
C HIS A 238 30.14 15.36 -18.91
N GLN A 239 29.80 14.15 -19.35
CA GLN A 239 28.50 13.88 -19.97
C GLN A 239 27.36 13.96 -18.93
N VAL A 240 27.53 13.38 -17.74
CA VAL A 240 26.55 13.50 -16.64
C VAL A 240 26.26 14.95 -16.29
N ILE A 241 27.30 15.76 -16.06
CA ILE A 241 27.16 17.20 -15.73
C ILE A 241 26.37 17.94 -16.82
N ARG A 242 26.66 17.66 -18.09
CA ARG A 242 26.00 18.29 -19.23
C ARG A 242 24.53 17.89 -19.33
N GLU A 243 24.24 16.59 -19.24
CA GLU A 243 22.87 16.06 -19.33
C GLU A 243 21.98 16.53 -18.17
N THR A 244 22.56 16.67 -16.99
CA THR A 244 21.85 17.08 -15.77
C THR A 244 21.86 18.59 -15.57
N ASN A 245 22.50 19.37 -16.44
CA ASN A 245 22.64 20.82 -16.35
C ASN A 245 23.23 21.30 -15.01
N ILE A 246 24.28 20.61 -14.54
CA ILE A 246 25.01 20.95 -13.32
C ILE A 246 26.17 21.88 -13.68
N LYS A 247 26.40 22.91 -12.88
CA LYS A 247 27.48 23.89 -13.09
C LYS A 247 28.42 23.85 -11.89
N LEU A 248 29.45 23.01 -11.99
CA LEU A 248 30.45 22.89 -10.93
C LEU A 248 31.47 24.05 -10.99
N PRO A 249 31.79 24.68 -9.86
CA PRO A 249 32.98 25.51 -9.72
C PRO A 249 34.26 24.73 -10.08
N ALA A 250 35.27 25.43 -10.62
CA ALA A 250 36.49 24.80 -11.13
C ALA A 250 37.22 23.98 -10.05
N ASP A 251 37.29 24.48 -8.82
CA ASP A 251 37.89 23.80 -7.68
C ASP A 251 37.20 22.46 -7.37
N LYS A 252 35.86 22.43 -7.35
CA LYS A 252 35.12 21.18 -7.11
C LYS A 252 35.26 20.19 -8.26
N LEU A 253 35.30 20.68 -9.49
CA LEU A 253 35.51 19.87 -10.69
C LEU A 253 36.89 19.22 -10.69
N ASP A 254 37.94 20.01 -10.44
CA ASP A 254 39.33 19.54 -10.41
C ASP A 254 39.55 18.52 -9.28
N ASN A 255 38.95 18.75 -8.10
CA ASN A 255 39.01 17.82 -6.98
C ASN A 255 38.39 16.47 -7.31
N LEU A 256 37.18 16.45 -7.89
CA LEU A 256 36.52 15.20 -8.29
C LEU A 256 37.32 14.46 -9.37
N CYS A 257 37.86 15.19 -10.35
CA CYS A 257 38.61 14.59 -11.46
C CYS A 257 40.03 14.13 -11.08
N SER A 258 40.55 14.53 -9.92
CA SER A 258 41.95 14.29 -9.50
C SER A 258 42.34 12.81 -9.43
N ALA A 259 41.40 11.93 -9.09
CA ALA A 259 41.61 10.49 -8.98
C ALA A 259 41.57 9.75 -10.35
N GLY A 260 41.16 10.43 -11.43
CA GLY A 260 40.99 9.84 -12.77
C GLY A 260 39.69 9.04 -12.97
N PHE A 261 38.87 8.91 -11.92
CA PHE A 261 37.53 8.35 -11.95
C PHE A 261 36.68 9.05 -10.90
N ILE A 262 35.35 9.01 -11.07
CA ILE A 262 34.40 9.68 -10.20
C ILE A 262 33.56 8.65 -9.47
N VAL A 263 33.59 8.69 -8.15
CA VAL A 263 32.73 7.84 -7.30
C VAL A 263 31.40 8.55 -7.07
N TRP A 264 30.29 7.80 -7.15
CA TRP A 264 28.95 8.38 -6.96
C TRP A 264 28.84 9.15 -5.64
N SER A 265 29.32 8.57 -4.53
CA SER A 265 29.16 9.14 -3.19
C SER A 265 29.80 10.53 -3.07
N GLU A 266 31.03 10.67 -3.57
CA GLU A 266 31.79 11.92 -3.60
C GLU A 266 31.11 12.97 -4.48
N PHE A 267 30.66 12.55 -5.67
CA PHE A 267 29.91 13.43 -6.55
C PHE A 267 28.59 13.89 -5.89
N TRP A 268 27.85 12.97 -5.27
CA TRP A 268 26.61 13.28 -4.59
C TRP A 268 26.81 14.28 -3.43
N GLN A 269 27.91 14.16 -2.67
CA GLN A 269 28.28 15.17 -1.66
C GLN A 269 28.41 16.56 -2.27
N VAL A 270 29.13 16.65 -3.38
CA VAL A 270 29.33 17.91 -4.08
C VAL A 270 28.00 18.51 -4.52
N ILE A 271 27.04 17.69 -4.97
CA ILE A 271 25.70 18.13 -5.36
C ILE A 271 24.88 18.63 -4.17
N LEU A 272 24.92 17.93 -3.04
CA LEU A 272 24.21 18.34 -1.83
C LEU A 272 24.73 19.68 -1.27
N ASP A 273 26.01 19.98 -1.48
CA ASP A 273 26.63 21.25 -1.07
C ASP A 273 26.58 22.35 -2.16
N LEU A 274 26.07 22.03 -3.35
CA LEU A 274 26.01 22.97 -4.48
C LEU A 274 24.69 23.73 -4.48
N ASP A 275 24.76 25.03 -4.78
CA ASP A 275 23.57 25.90 -4.83
C ASP A 275 22.56 25.43 -5.90
N LYS A 276 21.26 25.61 -5.61
CA LYS A 276 20.17 25.24 -6.54
C LYS A 276 20.30 25.94 -7.90
N SER A 277 20.77 27.19 -7.94
CA SER A 277 20.99 27.94 -9.19
C SER A 277 22.06 27.34 -10.09
N LEU A 278 22.95 26.53 -9.52
CA LEU A 278 24.01 25.80 -10.21
C LEU A 278 23.63 24.34 -10.50
N GLY A 279 22.37 23.97 -10.26
CA GLY A 279 21.87 22.61 -10.45
C GLY A 279 22.15 21.67 -9.28
N GLY A 280 22.60 22.20 -8.14
CA GLY A 280 22.82 21.48 -6.89
C GLY A 280 21.57 21.39 -6.00
N LEU A 281 21.74 20.86 -4.79
CA LEU A 281 20.67 20.53 -3.85
C LEU A 281 20.85 21.14 -2.45
N LYS A 282 21.72 22.14 -2.31
CA LYS A 282 21.96 22.81 -1.03
C LYS A 282 20.67 23.37 -0.45
N ASP A 283 20.24 22.80 0.67
CA ASP A 283 19.07 23.26 1.40
C ASP A 283 19.49 24.16 2.57
N SER A 284 19.21 25.44 2.44
CA SER A 284 19.44 26.43 3.50
C SER A 284 18.49 26.29 4.69
N SER A 285 17.41 25.50 4.58
CA SER A 285 16.45 25.24 5.67
C SER A 285 16.85 24.05 6.55
N GLY A 286 17.82 23.23 6.13
CA GLY A 286 18.30 22.05 6.87
C GLY A 286 17.32 20.88 6.93
N LEU A 287 16.18 20.95 6.25
CA LEU A 287 15.19 19.88 6.23
C LEU A 287 15.53 18.81 5.19
N MET A 288 16.33 19.13 4.17
CA MET A 288 16.84 18.24 3.11
C MET A 288 15.74 17.35 2.53
N GLY A 289 14.54 17.89 2.31
CA GLY A 289 13.41 17.14 1.74
C GLY A 289 12.80 16.09 2.67
N LYS A 290 13.11 16.13 3.97
CA LYS A 290 12.40 15.36 5.00
C LYS A 290 10.90 15.54 4.83
N LYS A 291 10.19 14.43 4.60
CA LYS A 291 8.73 14.44 4.53
C LYS A 291 8.17 14.18 5.92
N VAL A 292 7.26 15.04 6.35
CA VAL A 292 6.49 14.82 7.57
C VAL A 292 5.02 14.88 7.20
N PHE A 293 4.28 13.82 7.51
CA PHE A 293 2.86 13.72 7.20
C PHE A 293 2.18 12.76 8.14
N ASP A 294 0.85 12.84 8.20
CA ASP A 294 0.03 11.95 9.00
C ASP A 294 -0.54 10.81 8.16
N LEU A 295 -0.50 9.60 8.72
CA LEU A 295 -1.26 8.46 8.25
C LEU A 295 -2.30 8.05 9.27
N PHE A 296 -3.38 7.42 8.81
CA PHE A 296 -4.46 6.89 9.61
C PHE A 296 -4.59 5.41 9.31
N HIS A 297 -4.55 4.60 10.36
CA HIS A 297 -4.68 3.15 10.27
C HIS A 297 -6.00 2.72 10.91
N PHE A 298 -6.85 2.07 10.12
CA PHE A 298 -8.10 1.48 10.58
C PHE A 298 -7.97 -0.04 10.63
N ASN A 299 -8.08 -0.60 11.83
CA ASN A 299 -8.24 -2.03 12.05
C ASN A 299 -9.69 -2.33 12.42
N GLY A 300 -10.38 -3.06 11.53
CA GLY A 300 -11.79 -3.43 11.68
C GLY A 300 -12.06 -4.65 12.56
N ILE A 301 -11.06 -5.28 13.19
CA ILE A 301 -11.30 -6.42 14.07
C ILE A 301 -12.21 -6.02 15.23
N ALA A 302 -13.35 -6.71 15.31
CA ALA A 302 -14.21 -6.78 16.47
C ALA A 302 -14.14 -8.22 17.03
N LYS A 303 -13.20 -8.54 17.92
CA LYS A 303 -13.14 -9.86 18.58
C LYS A 303 -13.93 -9.81 19.88
N SER A 304 -14.99 -10.61 19.98
CA SER A 304 -15.49 -11.12 21.26
C SER A 304 -14.75 -12.42 21.53
N ASP A 305 -13.93 -12.49 22.58
CA ASP A 305 -13.25 -13.74 22.96
C ASP A 305 -14.28 -14.82 23.32
N LEU A 306 -14.64 -15.66 22.35
CA LEU A 306 -15.46 -16.86 22.57
C LEU A 306 -14.64 -18.16 22.43
N ASN A 307 -13.37 -18.09 22.03
CA ASN A 307 -12.50 -19.25 21.78
C ASN A 307 -11.29 -19.34 22.72
N GLY A 308 -11.47 -18.97 23.99
CA GLY A 308 -10.51 -19.21 25.06
C GLY A 308 -11.17 -19.97 26.19
N SER A 309 -10.78 -21.23 26.38
CA SER A 309 -11.16 -22.08 27.51
C SER A 309 -10.63 -21.53 28.83
N GLN A 310 -11.12 -20.38 29.31
CA GLN A 310 -11.01 -19.96 30.70
C GLN A 310 -12.26 -19.19 31.10
N VAL A 311 -13.10 -19.87 31.88
CA VAL A 311 -14.17 -19.26 32.65
C VAL A 311 -13.53 -18.34 33.69
N ASN A 312 -13.24 -17.09 33.33
CA ASN A 312 -13.01 -16.05 34.32
C ASN A 312 -14.37 -15.57 34.83
N VAL A 313 -14.79 -16.15 35.95
CA VAL A 313 -15.91 -15.65 36.75
C VAL A 313 -15.49 -14.26 37.27
N GLY A 314 -15.99 -13.19 36.64
CA GLY A 314 -15.98 -11.84 37.21
C GLY A 314 -15.11 -10.78 36.55
N GLY A 315 -14.57 -10.98 35.34
CA GLY A 315 -13.86 -9.93 34.59
C GLY A 315 -14.46 -9.74 33.20
N GLU A 316 -14.72 -8.49 32.80
CA GLU A 316 -15.17 -8.13 31.46
C GLU A 316 -14.27 -8.81 30.41
N THR A 317 -14.85 -9.64 29.53
CA THR A 317 -14.12 -10.19 28.38
C THR A 317 -13.53 -9.04 27.56
N PRO A 318 -12.21 -9.01 27.28
CA PRO A 318 -11.61 -7.91 26.53
C PRO A 318 -12.16 -7.92 25.09
N LEU A 319 -13.16 -7.07 24.83
CA LEU A 319 -13.66 -6.83 23.49
C LEU A 319 -12.62 -5.98 22.74
N GLN A 320 -11.87 -6.59 21.82
CA GLN A 320 -11.08 -5.82 20.86
C GLN A 320 -12.08 -5.12 19.94
N ARG A 321 -12.21 -3.79 20.06
CA ARG A 321 -13.08 -2.98 19.21
C ARG A 321 -12.34 -2.54 17.95
N PRO A 322 -13.05 -2.19 16.86
CA PRO A 322 -12.44 -1.52 15.73
C PRO A 322 -11.70 -0.26 16.19
N ARG A 323 -10.49 -0.04 15.68
CA ARG A 323 -9.61 1.07 16.09
C ARG A 323 -9.15 1.87 14.89
N LEU A 324 -9.14 3.20 15.08
CA LEU A 324 -8.53 4.15 14.17
C LEU A 324 -7.34 4.80 14.90
N THR A 325 -6.13 4.54 14.42
CA THR A 325 -4.88 5.08 14.99
C THR A 325 -4.29 6.10 14.04
N LYS A 326 -3.96 7.28 14.55
CA LYS A 326 -3.19 8.28 13.81
C LYS A 326 -1.69 8.03 14.03
N LEU A 327 -0.93 7.95 12.94
CA LEU A 327 0.52 7.85 12.94
C LEU A 327 1.11 9.15 12.38
N SER A 328 2.05 9.75 13.10
CA SER A 328 2.93 10.78 12.58
C SER A 328 4.11 10.07 11.89
N VAL A 329 4.32 10.37 10.61
CA VAL A 329 5.35 9.73 9.80
C VAL A 329 6.38 10.77 9.39
N SER A 330 7.65 10.44 9.65
CA SER A 330 8.82 11.20 9.22
C SER A 330 9.66 10.33 8.31
N VAL A 331 9.83 10.75 7.06
CA VAL A 331 10.70 10.09 6.08
C VAL A 331 11.96 10.95 5.94
N PRO A 332 13.10 10.54 6.50
CA PRO A 332 14.36 11.25 6.29
C PRO A 332 14.79 11.15 4.82
N PRO A 333 15.57 12.10 4.32
CA PRO A 333 16.16 12.00 2.98
C PRO A 333 16.95 10.71 2.81
N ARG A 334 16.96 10.19 1.58
CA ARG A 334 17.71 8.97 1.18
C ARG A 334 19.21 9.03 1.46
N TRP A 335 19.76 10.22 1.69
CA TRP A 335 21.16 10.43 2.04
C TRP A 335 21.26 11.16 3.38
N THR A 336 21.97 10.56 4.34
CA THR A 336 22.39 11.21 5.58
C THR A 336 23.89 10.99 5.78
N PRO A 337 24.66 12.01 6.20
CA PRO A 337 26.09 11.86 6.47
C PRO A 337 26.42 10.74 7.47
N GLU A 338 25.51 10.48 8.43
CA GLU A 338 25.75 9.50 9.50
C GLU A 338 25.75 8.03 9.03
N GLU A 339 25.04 7.69 7.95
CA GLU A 339 25.01 6.31 7.42
C GLU A 339 26.38 5.88 6.88
N PHE A 340 27.19 6.83 6.39
CA PHE A 340 28.56 6.56 5.95
C PHE A 340 29.55 6.43 7.11
N MET A 341 29.40 7.23 8.18
CA MET A 341 30.26 7.09 9.36
C MET A 341 30.04 5.75 10.06
N ALA A 342 28.83 5.19 9.98
CA ALA A 342 28.50 3.87 10.52
C ALA A 342 29.09 2.71 9.68
N ASP A 343 29.14 2.83 8.35
CA ASP A 343 29.74 1.81 7.47
C ASP A 343 31.28 1.87 7.44
N VAL A 344 31.89 2.98 7.86
CA VAL A 344 33.35 3.14 7.97
C VAL A 344 33.86 2.79 9.39
N GLN A 345 33.02 2.88 10.42
CA GLN A 345 33.38 2.44 11.77
C GLN A 345 33.07 0.96 11.97
N GLY A 346 34.08 0.12 11.76
CA GLY A 346 34.10 -1.25 12.27
C GLY A 346 33.84 -1.30 13.79
N PRO A 347 33.47 -2.48 14.33
CA PRO A 347 32.92 -2.58 15.68
C PRO A 347 34.02 -2.38 16.72
N SER A 348 34.17 -1.18 17.28
CA SER A 348 34.85 -1.00 18.58
C SER A 348 34.47 0.29 19.31
N ALA A 349 34.23 0.09 20.61
CA ALA A 349 34.45 0.99 21.74
C ALA A 349 33.39 2.07 22.06
N SER A 350 32.49 1.65 22.95
CA SER A 350 31.94 2.46 24.04
C SER A 350 32.97 3.35 24.77
N GLY A 351 32.61 4.61 25.02
CA GLY A 351 33.34 5.51 25.93
C GLY A 351 32.73 6.91 25.97
N ALA A 352 32.38 7.38 27.17
CA ALA A 352 31.53 8.53 27.47
C ALA A 352 32.18 9.93 27.37
N SER A 353 31.38 10.99 27.25
CA SER A 353 31.25 12.05 28.29
C SER A 353 30.32 13.21 27.86
N ASP A 354 29.48 13.65 28.79
CA ASP A 354 28.58 14.80 28.72
C ASP A 354 29.27 16.15 28.46
N SER A 355 28.57 17.05 27.76
CA SER A 355 28.69 18.49 28.03
C SER A 355 27.36 19.20 27.81
N ALA A 356 26.81 19.74 28.91
CA ALA A 356 25.60 20.55 28.96
C ALA A 356 25.75 21.89 28.21
N GLY A 357 24.74 22.22 27.39
CA GLY A 357 24.59 23.52 26.74
C GLY A 357 23.10 23.90 26.64
N LYS A 358 22.79 25.11 27.09
CA LYS A 358 21.45 25.70 27.30
C LYS A 358 20.66 25.95 26.00
N ASP A 359 19.36 25.71 26.13
CA ASP A 359 18.22 26.46 25.57
C ASP A 359 18.24 26.86 24.09
N THR A 360 17.66 26.00 23.27
CA THR A 360 16.66 26.41 22.28
C THR A 360 15.54 25.40 22.35
N GLU A 361 14.31 25.87 22.56
CA GLU A 361 13.10 25.04 22.67
C GLU A 361 12.75 24.46 21.29
N VAL A 362 13.57 23.53 20.83
CA VAL A 362 13.26 22.65 19.71
C VAL A 362 12.39 21.55 20.32
N SER A 363 11.12 21.51 19.90
CA SER A 363 10.18 20.43 20.20
C SER A 363 10.90 19.09 20.25
N LYS A 364 10.96 18.45 21.44
CA LYS A 364 11.59 17.13 21.60
C LYS A 364 11.06 16.21 20.50
N PRO A 365 11.93 15.53 19.71
CA PRO A 365 11.46 14.59 18.71
C PRO A 365 10.62 13.53 19.42
N GLU A 366 9.40 13.28 18.92
CA GLU A 366 8.55 12.21 19.45
C GLU A 366 9.33 10.88 19.40
N PRO A 367 9.22 10.03 20.42
CA PRO A 367 9.98 8.80 20.48
C PRO A 367 9.63 7.92 19.27
N VAL A 368 10.67 7.41 18.60
CA VAL A 368 10.52 6.45 17.51
C VAL A 368 9.90 5.17 18.05
N GLN A 369 8.77 4.76 17.47
CA GLN A 369 8.05 3.55 17.87
C GLN A 369 8.06 2.53 16.73
N HIS A 370 7.98 1.24 17.09
CA HIS A 370 7.97 0.14 16.12
C HIS A 370 6.72 -0.74 16.29
N ALA A 371 6.15 -1.13 15.15
CA ALA A 371 5.07 -2.10 15.02
C ALA A 371 5.15 -2.72 13.61
N PRO A 372 4.61 -3.93 13.37
CA PRO A 372 4.66 -4.57 12.04
C PRO A 372 4.06 -3.71 10.90
N LEU A 373 3.10 -2.84 11.22
CA LEU A 373 2.59 -1.85 10.26
C LEU A 373 3.68 -0.90 9.75
N VAL A 374 4.62 -0.50 10.61
CA VAL A 374 5.74 0.38 10.25
C VAL A 374 6.63 -0.26 9.20
N ASP A 375 6.81 -1.59 9.27
CA ASP A 375 7.59 -2.32 8.28
C ASP A 375 6.89 -2.34 6.91
N CYS A 376 5.56 -2.42 6.88
CA CYS A 376 4.77 -2.23 5.66
C CYS A 376 4.91 -0.79 5.12
N ILE A 377 4.84 0.24 5.97
CA ILE A 377 5.01 1.64 5.59
C ILE A 377 6.39 1.84 4.95
N ARG A 378 7.43 1.20 5.49
CA ARG A 378 8.80 1.28 4.97
C ARG A 378 8.99 0.70 3.58
N THR A 379 8.11 -0.22 3.14
CA THR A 379 8.17 -0.72 1.76
C THR A 379 7.70 0.31 0.74
N ARG A 380 6.91 1.30 1.16
CA ARG A 380 6.49 2.46 0.33
C ARG A 380 7.37 3.68 0.52
N TRP A 381 7.70 4.01 1.77
CA TRP A 381 8.57 5.12 2.13
C TRP A 381 9.79 4.56 2.86
N PRO A 382 10.87 4.23 2.12
CA PRO A 382 12.08 3.72 2.73
C PRO A 382 12.54 4.65 3.86
N ARG A 383 13.06 4.07 4.95
CA ARG A 383 13.55 4.81 6.13
C ARG A 383 12.48 5.55 6.94
N ALA A 384 11.19 5.36 6.63
CA ALA A 384 10.12 5.96 7.44
C ALA A 384 10.27 5.61 8.93
N VAL A 385 10.10 6.64 9.74
CA VAL A 385 10.03 6.62 11.19
C VAL A 385 8.62 7.03 11.58
N CYS A 386 7.97 6.24 12.44
CA CYS A 386 6.60 6.49 12.85
C CYS A 386 6.51 6.70 14.37
N SER A 387 5.60 7.56 14.78
CA SER A 387 5.15 7.73 16.16
C SER A 387 3.63 7.76 16.22
N TRP A 388 3.06 7.35 17.35
CA TRP A 388 1.63 7.43 17.62
C TRP A 388 1.40 7.59 19.12
N SER A 389 0.15 7.87 19.49
CA SER A 389 -0.31 7.93 20.87
C SER A 389 -1.27 6.77 21.18
N GLY A 390 -1.19 6.23 22.39
CA GLY A 390 -2.02 5.10 22.81
C GLY A 390 -1.49 3.74 22.34
N ASP A 391 -2.40 2.81 22.09
CA ASP A 391 -2.08 1.42 21.73
C ASP A 391 -1.33 1.34 20.39
N PRO A 392 -0.40 0.38 20.24
CA PRO A 392 0.26 0.12 18.96
C PRO A 392 -0.73 -0.28 17.86
N PRO A 393 -0.54 0.21 16.62
CA PRO A 393 -1.34 -0.23 15.49
C PRO A 393 -1.08 -1.72 15.22
N SER A 394 -2.13 -2.53 15.24
CA SER A 394 -2.03 -3.97 14.97
C SER A 394 -2.57 -4.30 13.58
N ILE A 395 -1.80 -5.07 12.83
CA ILE A 395 -2.21 -5.70 11.56
C ILE A 395 -2.35 -7.22 11.68
N VAL A 396 -2.18 -7.75 12.90
CA VAL A 396 -2.29 -9.17 13.26
C VAL A 396 -3.44 -9.39 14.25
#